data_AF-A0A8C5P3W7-F1
#
_entry.id   AF-A0A8C5P3W7-F1
#
_cell.length_a   1.000
_cell.length_b   1.000
_cell.length_c   1.000
_cell.angle_alpha   90.00
_cell.angle_beta   90.00
_cell.angle_gamma   90.00
#
_symmetry.space_group_name_H-M   'P 1'
#
loop_
_entity.id
_entity.type
_entity.pdbx_description
1 polymer ?
#
loop_
_entity_poly.entity_id
_entity_poly.type
_entity_poly.pdbx_seq_one_letter_code
_entity_poly.pdbx_strand_id
1 'polypeptide(L)' 'MIDFDDVAAINPELLQLPPLHPKDNLVLQENVTVPKQKHRSINSKIPAPKEGLRSRS' A
#
# COMPACT_ATOMS: atom_id res chain seq x y z
N MET A 1 10.00 16.02 35.09
CA MET A 1 9.56 14.80 34.38
C MET A 1 8.65 15.31 33.28
N ILE A 2 8.85 14.90 32.04
CA ILE A 2 7.96 15.31 30.94
C ILE A 2 6.90 14.23 30.85
N ASP A 3 5.67 14.60 31.13
CA ASP A 3 4.54 13.68 31.15
C ASP A 3 3.91 13.61 29.76
N PHE A 4 3.09 12.59 29.50
CA PHE A 4 2.44 12.46 28.19
C PHE A 4 1.57 13.69 27.86
N ASP A 5 0.96 14.28 28.88
CA ASP A 5 0.17 15.50 28.75
C ASP A 5 1.00 16.71 28.27
N ASP A 6 2.28 16.79 28.64
CA ASP A 6 3.17 17.86 28.17
C ASP A 6 3.47 17.72 26.67
N VAL A 7 3.61 16.48 26.19
CA VAL A 7 3.85 16.20 24.77
C VAL A 7 2.57 16.39 23.97
N ALA A 8 1.44 15.94 24.51
CA ALA A 8 0.11 16.13 23.92
C ALA A 8 -0.30 17.61 23.86
N ALA A 9 0.19 18.45 24.77
CA ALA A 9 -0.03 19.89 24.74
C ALA A 9 0.63 20.57 23.53
N ILE A 10 1.77 20.06 23.06
CA ILE A 10 2.38 20.59 21.82
C ILE A 10 1.81 19.89 20.58
N ASN A 11 1.39 18.63 20.72
CA ASN A 11 0.89 17.81 19.61
C ASN A 11 -0.48 17.18 19.93
N PRO A 12 -1.58 17.95 19.85
CA PRO A 12 -2.88 17.50 20.30
C PRO A 12 -3.46 16.35 19.47
N GLU A 13 -2.95 16.09 18.27
CA GLU A 13 -3.34 14.92 17.48
C GLU A 13 -2.89 13.59 18.09
N LEU A 14 -1.92 13.59 19.02
CA LEU A 14 -1.52 12.37 19.73
C LEU A 14 -2.60 11.89 20.70
N LEU A 15 -3.53 12.79 21.09
CA LEU A 15 -4.73 12.42 21.86
C LEU A 15 -5.82 11.85 20.96
N GLN A 16 -5.71 12.02 19.64
CA GLN A 16 -6.69 11.49 18.70
C GLN A 16 -6.40 10.02 18.44
N LEU A 17 -7.45 9.19 18.52
CA LEU A 17 -7.34 7.80 18.10
C LEU A 17 -7.00 7.76 16.60
N PRO A 18 -6.07 6.89 16.17
CA PRO A 18 -5.80 6.75 14.75
C PRO A 18 -7.11 6.43 14.02
N PRO A 19 -7.34 7.00 12.83
CA PRO A 19 -8.57 6.74 12.09
C PRO A 19 -8.79 5.24 11.97
N LEU A 20 -9.93 4.74 12.44
CA LEU A 20 -10.24 3.31 12.41
C LEU A 20 -10.20 2.75 10.97
N HIS A 21 -10.43 3.63 9.99
CA HIS A 21 -10.30 3.37 8.57
C HIS A 21 -9.44 4.46 7.91
N PRO A 22 -8.11 4.28 7.81
CA PRO A 22 -7.23 5.23 7.09
C PRO A 22 -7.51 5.30 5.57
N LYS A 23 -8.43 4.48 5.07
CA LYS A 23 -8.73 4.29 3.64
C LYS A 23 -9.86 5.17 3.10
N ASP A 24 -10.63 5.84 3.96
CA ASP A 24 -11.86 6.52 3.51
C ASP A 24 -11.63 7.99 3.11
N ASN A 25 -10.46 8.56 3.42
CA ASN A 25 -10.09 9.94 3.05
C ASN A 25 -9.16 10.03 1.83
N LEU A 26 -8.92 8.93 1.13
CA LEU A 26 -8.34 9.00 -0.21
C LEU A 26 -9.50 9.00 -1.21
N VAL A 27 -10.24 10.12 -1.26
CA VAL A 27 -10.88 10.47 -2.53
C VAL A 27 -9.71 10.59 -3.49
N LEU A 28 -9.47 9.50 -4.23
CA LEU A 28 -8.40 9.37 -5.20
C LEU A 28 -8.50 10.63 -6.05
N GLN A 29 -7.56 11.56 -5.82
CA GLN A 29 -7.67 12.91 -6.33
C GLN A 29 -8.09 12.80 -7.79
N GLU A 30 -9.17 13.46 -8.17
CA GLU A 30 -9.79 13.34 -9.50
C GLU A 30 -8.82 13.61 -10.66
N ASN A 31 -7.62 14.09 -10.33
CA ASN A 31 -6.49 14.39 -11.20
C ASN A 31 -5.45 13.25 -11.31
N VAL A 32 -5.56 12.18 -10.53
CA VAL A 32 -4.75 10.96 -10.72
C VAL A 32 -5.47 10.09 -11.73
N THR A 33 -5.30 10.42 -13.01
CA THR A 33 -5.57 9.44 -14.06
C THR A 33 -4.59 8.29 -13.86
N VAL A 34 -5.00 7.23 -13.17
CA VAL A 34 -4.27 5.96 -13.15
C VAL A 34 -4.34 5.45 -14.59
N PRO A 35 -3.26 5.50 -15.39
CA PRO A 35 -3.33 4.94 -16.71
C PRO A 35 -3.50 3.44 -16.50
N LYS A 36 -4.70 2.93 -16.80
CA LYS A 36 -5.01 1.52 -16.71
C LYS A 36 -4.17 0.84 -17.78
N GLN A 37 -2.95 0.44 -17.42
CA GLN A 37 -2.02 -0.22 -18.32
C GLN A 37 -2.70 -1.50 -18.81
N LYS A 38 -3.27 -1.43 -20.02
CA LYS A 38 -3.87 -2.57 -20.70
C LYS A 38 -2.70 -3.47 -21.05
N HIS A 39 -2.48 -4.52 -20.26
CA HIS A 39 -1.55 -5.57 -20.63
C HIS A 39 -2.05 -6.18 -21.94
N ARG A 40 -1.43 -5.81 -23.06
CA ARG A 40 -1.60 -6.54 -24.31
C ARG A 40 -0.91 -7.88 -24.08
N SER A 41 -1.68 -8.93 -23.83
CA SER A 41 -1.18 -10.30 -23.92
C SER A 41 -0.87 -10.59 -25.39
N ILE A 42 0.22 -10.04 -25.88
CA ILE A 42 0.83 -10.51 -27.12
C ILE A 42 1.25 -11.97 -26.86
N ASN A 43 1.05 -12.84 -27.85
CA ASN A 43 1.47 -14.25 -27.81
C ASN A 43 2.94 -14.31 -27.40
N SER A 44 3.19 -14.52 -26.10
CA SER A 44 4.54 -14.51 -25.56
C SER A 44 5.25 -15.74 -26.09
N LYS A 45 6.29 -15.53 -26.90
CA LYS A 45 7.19 -16.60 -27.35
C LYS A 45 8.26 -16.92 -26.28
N ILE A 46 8.19 -16.27 -25.11
CA ILE A 46 9.14 -16.52 -24.03
C ILE A 46 8.85 -17.93 -23.51
N PRO A 47 9.78 -18.89 -23.68
CA PRO A 47 9.58 -20.24 -23.17
C PRO A 47 9.41 -20.17 -21.67
N ALA A 48 8.44 -20.92 -21.15
CA ALA A 48 8.31 -21.08 -19.70
C ALA A 48 9.66 -21.57 -19.13
N PRO A 49 10.09 -21.05 -17.97
CA PRO A 49 11.27 -21.57 -17.29
C PRO A 49 11.16 -23.09 -17.19
N LYS A 50 12.21 -23.80 -17.59
CA LYS A 50 12.23 -25.26 -17.44
C LYS A 50 12.12 -25.55 -15.95
N GLU A 51 11.07 -26.27 -15.58
CA GLU A 51 10.76 -26.66 -14.20
C GLU A 51 12.04 -27.22 -13.56
N GLY A 52 12.63 -26.44 -12.65
CA GLY A 52 13.85 -26.82 -11.96
C GLY A 52 13.49 -27.93 -11.01
N LEU A 53 13.77 -29.17 -11.43
CA LEU A 53 13.76 -30.40 -10.65
C LEU A 53 13.93 -30.14 -9.14
N ARG A 54 12.82 -30.05 -8.42
CA ARG A 54 12.81 -30.23 -6.97
C ARG A 54 12.04 -31.50 -6.67
N SER A 55 12.79 -32.56 -6.95
CA SER A 55 12.58 -33.93 -6.53
C SER A 55 12.34 -34.00 -5.01
N ARG A 56 11.27 -34.70 -4.64
CA ARG A 56 11.05 -35.47 -3.40
C ARG A 56 10.88 -34.71 -2.07
N SER A 57 9.75 -34.92 -1.43
CA SER A 57 9.63 -35.94 -0.37
C SER A 57 8.23 -36.54 -0.35
#